data_AF-A0A0V0T3V9-F1
#
_entry.id   AF-A0A0V0T3V9-F1
#
_cell.length_a   1.000
_cell.length_b   1.000
_cell.length_c   1.000
_cell.angle_alpha   90.00
_cell.angle_beta   90.00
_cell.angle_gamma   90.00
#
_symmetry.space_group_name_H-M   'P 1'
#
loop_
_entity.id
_entity.type
_entity.pdbx_description
1 polymer ?
#
loop_
_entity_poly.entity_id
_entity_poly.type
_entity_poly.pdbx_seq_one_letter_code
_entity_poly.pdbx_strand_id
1 'polypeptide(L)'
;LKLVTGRPRHPQSQGAVERLNGVVQDKLAIWMRENGCKRWSMGLKFVQWQINVSVHETTGQSPFKVTFGEQPRIGLESYVLPKSLVDAAKTEEEIEEFLTSHEANDEDSLNRDGKNYDENESSIMKHLPETFIKARKEAALGQTRAAAKMTRRTKKMLIPLQI
;
A
#
# COMPACT_ATOMS: atom_id res chain seq x y z
N LEU A 1 -24.75 -12.22 -20.23
CA LEU A 1 -23.29 -12.15 -19.98
C LEU A 1 -22.57 -12.34 -21.31
N LYS A 2 -21.71 -11.40 -21.73
CA LYS A 2 -20.91 -11.53 -22.96
C LYS A 2 -19.47 -11.86 -22.56
N LEU A 3 -18.98 -13.02 -22.97
CA LEU A 3 -17.60 -13.43 -22.72
C LEU A 3 -16.70 -12.79 -23.78
N VAL A 4 -15.65 -12.09 -23.34
CA VAL A 4 -14.62 -11.53 -24.23
C VAL A 4 -13.33 -12.31 -23.98
N THR A 5 -12.95 -13.17 -24.93
CA THR A 5 -11.75 -14.00 -24.83
C THR A 5 -10.59 -13.38 -25.60
N GLY A 6 -9.37 -13.45 -25.06
CA GLY A 6 -8.16 -13.11 -25.81
C GLY A 6 -7.91 -14.07 -26.98
N ARG A 7 -7.11 -13.65 -27.96
CA ARG A 7 -6.75 -14.56 -29.07
C ARG A 7 -5.81 -15.66 -28.55
N PRO A 8 -5.98 -16.92 -29.02
CA PRO A 8 -5.09 -18.01 -28.64
C PRO A 8 -3.61 -17.65 -28.86
N ARG A 9 -2.77 -17.91 -27.86
CA ARG A 9 -1.31 -17.66 -27.89
C ARG A 9 -0.91 -16.22 -28.22
N HIS A 10 -1.80 -15.26 -28.02
CA HIS A 10 -1.53 -13.84 -28.25
C HIS A 10 -1.78 -13.02 -26.97
N PRO A 11 -0.90 -13.13 -25.97
CA PRO A 11 -1.01 -12.50 -24.66
C PRO A 11 -1.37 -11.00 -24.73
N GLN A 12 -0.76 -10.28 -25.69
CA GLN A 12 -1.04 -8.88 -26.01
C GLN A 12 -2.51 -8.50 -26.21
N SER A 13 -3.38 -9.45 -26.58
CA SER A 13 -4.84 -9.24 -26.69
C SER A 13 -5.48 -8.85 -25.35
N GLN A 14 -4.82 -9.15 -24.22
CA GLN A 14 -5.22 -8.82 -22.85
C GLN A 14 -4.12 -8.01 -22.13
N GLY A 15 -3.33 -7.23 -22.88
CA GLY A 15 -2.12 -6.57 -22.37
C GLY A 15 -2.34 -5.61 -21.18
N ALA A 16 -3.54 -5.09 -20.98
CA ALA A 16 -3.86 -4.32 -19.77
C ALA A 16 -3.88 -5.20 -18.51
N VAL A 17 -4.54 -6.36 -18.60
CA VAL A 17 -4.63 -7.35 -17.52
C VAL A 17 -3.26 -7.94 -17.24
N GLU A 18 -2.49 -8.26 -18.28
CA GLU A 18 -1.16 -8.85 -18.12
C GLU A 18 -0.17 -7.89 -17.45
N ARG A 19 -0.18 -6.61 -17.83
CA ARG A 19 0.64 -5.59 -17.15
C ARG A 19 0.27 -5.45 -15.68
N LEU A 20 -1.03 -5.43 -15.37
CA LEU A 20 -1.50 -5.35 -13.99
C LEU A 20 -1.09 -6.60 -13.20
N ASN A 21 -1.19 -7.79 -13.79
CA ASN A 21 -0.76 -9.04 -13.15
C ASN A 21 0.73 -9.02 -12.81
N GLY A 22 1.58 -8.47 -13.68
CA GLY A 22 2.99 -8.26 -13.38
C GLY A 22 3.20 -7.36 -12.15
N VAL A 23 2.48 -6.23 -12.08
CA VAL A 23 2.54 -5.31 -10.93
C VAL A 23 2.08 -5.99 -9.64
N VAL A 24 1.03 -6.82 -9.70
CA VAL A 24 0.55 -7.60 -8.55
C VAL A 24 1.62 -8.58 -8.08
N GLN A 25 2.24 -9.32 -9.00
CA GLN A 25 3.30 -10.28 -8.68
C GLN A 25 4.51 -9.61 -8.02
N ASP A 26 4.97 -8.48 -8.57
CA ASP A 26 6.11 -7.73 -8.04
C ASP A 26 5.84 -7.23 -6.60
N LYS A 27 4.67 -6.62 -6.39
CA LYS A 27 4.28 -6.13 -5.06
C LYS A 27 4.11 -7.26 -4.06
N LEU A 28 3.56 -8.39 -4.49
CA LEU A 28 3.39 -9.55 -3.63
C LEU A 28 4.73 -10.17 -3.26
N ALA A 29 5.70 -10.22 -4.18
CA ALA A 29 7.05 -10.67 -3.90
C ALA A 29 7.78 -9.77 -2.89
N ILE A 30 7.59 -8.44 -2.99
CA ILE A 30 8.10 -7.49 -1.99
C ILE A 30 7.44 -7.73 -0.64
N TRP A 31 6.11 -7.81 -0.59
CA TRP A 31 5.37 -8.04 0.66
C TRP A 31 5.81 -9.34 1.34
N MET A 32 5.95 -10.44 0.61
CA MET A 32 6.39 -11.72 1.16
C MET A 32 7.81 -11.65 1.75
N ARG A 33 8.70 -10.87 1.11
CA ARG A 33 10.08 -10.66 1.59
C ARG A 33 10.11 -9.83 2.87
N GLU A 34 9.34 -8.75 2.92
CA GLU A 34 9.27 -7.84 4.06
C GLU A 34 8.64 -8.50 5.29
N ASN A 35 7.64 -9.36 5.09
CA ASN A 35 6.88 -9.99 6.17
C ASN A 35 7.40 -11.40 6.53
N GLY A 36 8.49 -11.87 5.90
CA GLY A 36 9.02 -13.23 6.09
C GLY A 36 8.02 -14.36 5.81
N CYS A 37 6.93 -14.06 5.10
CA CYS A 37 5.75 -14.92 4.99
C CYS A 37 5.57 -15.39 3.55
N LYS A 38 5.48 -16.71 3.34
CA LYS A 38 5.21 -17.31 2.02
C LYS A 38 3.72 -17.43 1.69
N ARG A 39 2.84 -17.08 2.63
CA ARG A 39 1.38 -17.17 2.48
C ARG A 39 0.87 -15.95 1.71
N TRP A 40 1.05 -15.99 0.40
CA TRP A 40 0.69 -14.92 -0.53
C TRP A 40 -0.79 -14.50 -0.44
N SER A 41 -1.69 -15.41 -0.06
CA SER A 41 -3.12 -15.11 0.10
C SER A 41 -3.39 -14.05 1.17
N MET A 42 -2.57 -13.98 2.23
CA MET A 42 -2.65 -12.93 3.25
C MET A 42 -2.19 -11.58 2.69
N GLY A 43 -1.16 -11.58 1.83
CA GLY A 43 -0.62 -10.39 1.19
C GLY A 43 -1.56 -9.74 0.18
N LEU A 44 -2.49 -10.51 -0.39
CA LEU A 44 -3.31 -10.07 -1.51
C LEU A 44 -4.16 -8.83 -1.17
N LYS A 45 -4.79 -8.80 0.02
CA LYS A 45 -5.60 -7.66 0.48
C LYS A 45 -4.78 -6.37 0.57
N PHE A 46 -3.53 -6.48 1.04
CA PHE A 46 -2.62 -5.34 1.17
C PHE A 46 -2.14 -4.85 -0.19
N VAL A 47 -1.72 -5.77 -1.07
CA VAL A 47 -1.26 -5.44 -2.43
C VAL A 47 -2.39 -4.80 -3.25
N GLN A 48 -3.61 -5.34 -3.16
CA GLN A 48 -4.78 -4.77 -3.82
C GLN A 48 -5.05 -3.35 -3.33
N TRP A 49 -5.07 -3.13 -2.01
CA TRP A 49 -5.24 -1.79 -1.44
C TRP A 49 -4.15 -0.83 -1.96
N GLN A 50 -2.88 -1.23 -1.91
CA GLN A 50 -1.77 -0.41 -2.38
C GLN A 50 -1.89 -0.01 -3.85
N ILE A 51 -2.33 -0.91 -4.72
CA ILE A 51 -2.56 -0.62 -6.14
C ILE A 51 -3.72 0.37 -6.29
N ASN A 52 -4.83 0.14 -5.59
CA ASN A 52 -6.03 0.95 -5.72
C ASN A 52 -5.86 2.38 -5.21
N VAL A 53 -5.03 2.60 -4.18
CA VAL A 53 -4.77 3.95 -3.64
C VAL A 53 -3.57 4.65 -4.29
N SER A 54 -2.79 3.94 -5.11
CA SER A 54 -1.64 4.53 -5.81
C SER A 54 -2.11 5.41 -6.97
N VAL A 55 -1.56 6.62 -7.06
CA VAL A 55 -1.82 7.54 -8.17
C VAL A 55 -0.99 7.10 -9.37
N HIS A 56 -1.64 6.90 -10.51
CA HIS A 56 -0.95 6.54 -11.74
C HIS A 56 -0.45 7.80 -12.46
N GLU A 57 0.80 7.81 -12.91
CA GLU A 57 1.47 9.00 -13.46
C GLU A 57 0.74 9.62 -14.65
N THR A 58 0.21 8.80 -15.55
CA THR A 58 -0.46 9.28 -16.77
C THR A 58 -1.79 9.97 -16.49
N THR A 59 -2.54 9.48 -15.49
CA THR A 59 -3.90 9.97 -15.19
C THR A 59 -3.92 10.98 -14.05
N GLY A 60 -2.87 11.01 -13.21
CA GLY A 60 -2.83 11.84 -12.00
C GLY A 60 -3.90 11.46 -10.95
N GLN A 61 -4.60 10.34 -11.15
CA GLN A 61 -5.65 9.84 -10.26
C GLN A 61 -5.34 8.40 -9.85
N SER A 62 -5.84 8.00 -8.66
CA SER A 62 -5.79 6.60 -8.23
C SER A 62 -7.00 5.83 -8.76
N PRO A 63 -6.88 4.51 -9.02
CA PRO A 63 -8.03 3.69 -9.38
C PRO A 63 -9.21 3.84 -8.42
N PHE A 64 -8.95 3.92 -7.11
CA PHE A 64 -9.98 4.14 -6.09
C PHE A 64 -10.78 5.43 -6.35
N LYS A 65 -10.09 6.54 -6.63
CA LYS A 65 -10.78 7.81 -6.91
C LYS A 65 -11.57 7.76 -8.22
N VAL A 66 -11.04 7.07 -9.23
CA VAL A 66 -11.76 6.86 -10.49
C VAL A 66 -13.02 6.02 -10.30
N THR A 67 -13.01 5.02 -9.41
CA THR A 67 -14.16 4.14 -9.18
C THR A 67 -15.19 4.69 -8.20
N PHE A 68 -14.74 5.38 -7.15
CA PHE A 68 -15.61 5.83 -6.05
C PHE A 68 -15.85 7.35 -6.02
N GLY A 69 -15.16 8.13 -6.85
CA GLY A 69 -15.28 9.59 -6.91
C GLY A 69 -14.57 10.34 -5.76
N GLU A 70 -14.22 9.66 -4.68
CA GLU A 70 -13.55 10.22 -3.51
C GLU A 70 -12.10 9.75 -3.38
N GLN A 71 -11.28 10.54 -2.68
CA GLN A 71 -9.92 10.10 -2.32
C GLN A 71 -10.02 9.01 -1.25
N PRO A 72 -9.21 7.92 -1.32
CA PRO A 72 -9.17 6.93 -0.24
C PRO A 72 -8.77 7.60 1.07
N ARG A 73 -9.53 7.30 2.14
CA ARG A 73 -9.17 7.69 3.52
C ARG A 73 -7.98 6.84 3.97
N ILE A 74 -6.92 7.48 4.45
CA ILE A 74 -5.66 6.83 4.80
C ILE A 74 -5.25 7.28 6.21
N GLY A 75 -4.63 6.39 6.99
CA GLY A 75 -4.19 6.72 8.34
C GLY A 75 -5.37 6.88 9.30
N LEU A 76 -5.31 7.87 10.18
CA LEU A 76 -6.34 8.11 11.20
C LEU A 76 -7.74 8.37 10.60
N GLU A 77 -7.81 8.95 9.40
CA GLU A 77 -9.08 9.16 8.69
C GLU A 77 -9.79 7.86 8.27
N SER A 78 -9.04 6.75 8.19
CA SER A 78 -9.61 5.43 7.90
C SER A 78 -10.20 4.74 9.14
N TYR A 79 -9.80 5.16 10.34
CA TYR A 79 -10.28 4.58 11.58
C TYR A 79 -11.61 5.23 11.98
N VAL A 80 -12.64 4.40 12.13
CA VAL A 80 -13.88 4.81 12.78
C VAL A 80 -13.66 4.67 14.28
N LEU A 81 -13.29 5.76 14.95
CA LEU A 81 -13.10 5.76 16.39
C LEU A 81 -14.42 5.39 17.09
N PRO A 82 -14.42 4.43 18.03
CA PRO A 82 -15.59 4.14 18.84
C PRO A 82 -16.05 5.40 19.55
N LYS A 83 -17.36 5.70 19.51
CA LYS A 83 -17.91 6.90 20.15
C LYS A 83 -17.57 6.97 21.63
N SER A 84 -17.56 5.84 22.33
CA SER A 84 -17.15 5.73 23.73
C SER A 84 -15.72 6.21 23.99
N LEU A 85 -14.81 6.03 23.02
CA LEU A 85 -13.41 6.46 23.13
C LEU A 85 -13.28 7.96 22.84
N VAL A 86 -14.08 8.48 21.92
CA VAL A 86 -14.19 9.94 21.68
C VAL A 86 -14.82 10.66 22.88
N ASP A 87 -15.80 10.02 23.53
CA ASP A 87 -16.49 10.56 24.70
C ASP A 87 -15.63 10.52 25.97
N ALA A 88 -14.72 9.55 26.08
CA ALA A 88 -13.76 9.40 27.18
C ALA A 88 -12.47 10.22 27.00
N ALA A 89 -12.10 10.56 25.77
CA ALA A 89 -10.89 11.35 25.46
C ALA A 89 -11.05 12.86 25.68
N LYS A 90 -11.78 13.29 26.73
CA LYS A 90 -11.98 14.71 27.03
C LYS A 90 -10.75 15.35 27.66
N THR A 91 -9.91 14.55 28.35
CA THR A 91 -8.65 14.97 28.95
C THR A 91 -7.54 13.93 28.71
N GLU A 92 -6.28 14.36 28.72
CA GLU A 92 -5.11 13.50 28.50
C GLU A 92 -4.98 12.41 29.57
N GLU A 93 -5.37 12.73 30.82
CA GLU A 93 -5.34 11.84 31.97
C GLU A 93 -6.33 10.66 31.83
N GLU A 94 -7.54 10.91 31.31
CA GLU A 94 -8.56 9.88 31.06
C GLU A 94 -8.15 8.90 29.95
N ILE A 95 -7.37 9.38 28.96
CA ILE A 95 -6.83 8.53 27.89
C ILE A 95 -5.76 7.59 28.46
N GLU A 96 -4.89 8.11 29.33
CA GLU A 96 -3.79 7.34 29.92
C GLU A 96 -4.31 6.25 30.87
N GLU A 97 -5.34 6.55 31.68
CA GLU A 97 -6.03 5.58 32.53
C GLU A 97 -6.76 4.48 31.73
N PHE A 98 -7.38 4.84 30.61
CA PHE A 98 -8.04 3.87 29.73
C PHE A 98 -7.03 2.92 29.07
N LEU A 99 -5.87 3.42 28.63
CA LEU A 99 -4.82 2.58 28.03
C LEU A 99 -4.21 1.60 29.04
N THR A 100 -3.89 2.08 30.25
CA THR A 100 -3.35 1.22 31.31
C THR A 100 -4.33 0.15 31.79
N SER A 101 -5.64 0.46 31.84
CA SER A 101 -6.66 -0.52 32.20
C SER A 101 -6.93 -1.57 31.11
N HIS A 102 -6.68 -1.28 29.83
CA HIS A 102 -6.83 -2.25 28.75
C HIS A 102 -5.64 -3.21 28.62
N GLU A 103 -4.41 -2.72 28.85
CA GLU A 103 -3.20 -3.56 28.86
C GLU A 103 -3.25 -4.66 29.94
N ALA A 104 -3.95 -4.43 31.06
CA ALA A 104 -4.12 -5.41 32.12
C ALA A 104 -5.11 -6.55 31.77
N ASN A 105 -5.96 -6.38 30.76
CA ASN A 105 -6.98 -7.38 30.37
C ASN A 105 -6.54 -8.28 29.21
N ASP A 106 -5.51 -7.91 28.46
CA ASP A 106 -5.01 -8.68 27.31
C ASP A 106 -4.13 -9.89 27.73
N GLU A 107 -3.57 -9.90 28.95
CA GLU A 107 -2.77 -11.02 29.47
C GLU A 107 -3.61 -12.27 29.77
N ASP A 108 -4.89 -12.13 30.12
CA ASP A 108 -5.72 -13.25 30.60
C ASP A 108 -6.50 -13.97 29.46
N SER A 109 -6.57 -13.37 28.28
CA SER A 109 -7.32 -13.91 27.12
C SER A 109 -6.49 -14.76 26.16
N LEU A 110 -5.15 -14.77 26.29
CA LEU A 110 -4.24 -15.49 25.38
C LEU A 110 -4.12 -17.00 25.62
N ASN A 111 -4.90 -17.63 26.50
CA ASN A 111 -4.70 -19.05 26.84
C ASN A 111 -5.76 -20.04 26.34
N ARG A 112 -6.66 -19.65 25.44
CA ARG A 112 -7.60 -20.61 24.86
C ARG A 112 -7.90 -20.30 23.39
N ASP A 113 -7.35 -21.14 22.52
CA ASP A 113 -7.77 -21.36 21.13
C ASP A 113 -7.40 -20.27 20.10
N GLY A 114 -6.20 -20.36 19.52
CA GLY A 114 -5.90 -19.67 18.23
C GLY A 114 -4.48 -19.12 17.99
N LYS A 115 -3.43 -19.60 18.68
CA LYS A 115 -2.06 -19.04 18.57
C LYS A 115 -1.36 -19.33 17.23
N ASN A 116 -1.71 -18.61 16.16
CA ASN A 116 -0.78 -18.32 15.05
C ASN A 116 -1.22 -17.19 14.09
N TYR A 117 -2.42 -16.61 14.24
CA TYR A 117 -2.96 -15.71 13.22
C TYR A 117 -2.88 -14.21 13.58
N ASP A 118 -3.00 -13.84 14.86
CA ASP A 118 -3.18 -12.43 15.27
C ASP A 118 -1.90 -11.67 15.65
N GLU A 119 -0.93 -12.31 16.33
CA GLU A 119 0.27 -11.61 16.82
C GLU A 119 1.10 -10.99 15.68
N ASN A 120 1.17 -11.68 14.55
CA ASN A 120 1.88 -11.19 13.37
C ASN A 120 1.10 -10.06 12.67
N GLU A 121 -0.24 -10.06 12.67
CA GLU A 121 -1.04 -9.02 11.99
C GLU A 121 -0.94 -7.67 12.73
N SER A 122 -0.93 -7.69 14.06
CA SER A 122 -0.76 -6.49 14.90
C SER A 122 0.64 -5.88 14.77
N SER A 123 1.71 -6.69 14.79
CA SER A 123 3.07 -6.21 14.49
C SER A 123 3.21 -5.72 13.05
N ILE A 124 2.57 -6.40 12.08
CA ILE A 124 2.61 -6.02 10.66
C ILE A 124 1.91 -4.70 10.39
N MET A 125 0.75 -4.45 11.01
CA MET A 125 0.01 -3.20 10.82
C MET A 125 0.72 -1.98 11.40
N LYS A 126 1.48 -2.13 12.49
CA LYS A 126 2.21 -1.03 13.12
C LYS A 126 3.43 -0.58 12.31
N HIS A 127 4.16 -1.51 11.68
CA HIS A 127 5.38 -1.20 10.93
C HIS A 127 5.14 -0.90 9.44
N LEU A 128 3.98 -1.29 8.89
CA LEU A 128 3.61 -1.08 7.48
C LEU A 128 3.76 0.41 7.09
N PRO A 129 3.10 1.38 7.76
CA PRO A 129 3.03 2.76 7.29
C PRO A 129 4.40 3.41 7.07
N GLU A 130 5.35 3.17 7.97
CA GLU A 130 6.69 3.78 7.93
C GLU A 130 7.57 3.19 6.83
N THR A 131 7.56 1.86 6.66
CA THR A 131 8.29 1.21 5.57
C THR A 131 7.73 1.62 4.20
N PHE A 132 6.41 1.82 4.07
CA PHE A 132 5.78 2.33 2.83
C PHE A 132 6.10 3.80 2.55
N ILE A 133 6.08 4.67 3.55
CA ILE A 133 6.46 6.08 3.37
C ILE A 133 7.91 6.17 2.87
N LYS A 134 8.80 5.36 3.44
CA LYS A 134 10.22 5.30 3.04
C LYS A 134 10.39 4.77 1.61
N ALA A 135 9.78 3.63 1.29
CA ALA A 135 9.86 3.03 -0.04
C ALA A 135 9.29 3.95 -1.14
N ARG A 136 8.22 4.69 -0.85
CA ARG A 136 7.65 5.68 -1.79
C ARG A 136 8.59 6.86 -2.02
N LYS A 137 9.22 7.39 -0.97
CA LYS A 137 10.20 8.48 -1.08
C LYS A 137 11.42 8.03 -1.91
N GLU A 138 11.92 6.83 -1.69
CA GLU A 138 13.04 6.27 -2.45
C GLU A 138 12.71 6.04 -3.93
N ALA A 139 11.53 5.50 -4.24
CA ALA A 139 11.07 5.30 -5.61
C ALA A 139 10.93 6.63 -6.37
N ALA A 140 10.31 7.64 -5.74
CA ALA A 140 10.19 8.99 -6.31
C ALA A 140 11.57 9.64 -6.55
N LEU A 141 12.52 9.42 -5.64
CA LEU A 141 13.91 9.88 -5.79
C LEU A 141 14.63 9.17 -6.95
N GLY A 142 14.36 7.88 -7.16
CA GLY A 142 14.89 7.10 -8.29
C GLY A 142 14.39 7.62 -9.63
N GLN A 143 13.08 7.90 -9.73
CA GLN A 143 12.44 8.42 -10.94
C GLN A 143 12.93 9.83 -11.28
N THR A 144 13.02 10.73 -10.30
CA THR A 144 13.57 12.09 -10.50
C THR A 144 15.02 12.06 -10.97
N ARG A 145 15.86 11.17 -10.43
CA ARG A 145 17.23 10.94 -10.91
C ARG A 145 17.27 10.42 -12.35
N ALA A 146 16.36 9.51 -12.71
CA ALA A 146 16.26 8.98 -14.06
C ALA A 146 15.84 10.08 -15.06
N ALA A 147 14.83 10.88 -14.71
CA ALA A 147 14.40 12.03 -15.49
C ALA A 147 15.53 13.06 -15.68
N ALA A 148 16.23 13.43 -14.60
CA ALA A 148 17.37 14.36 -14.68
C ALA A 148 18.50 13.85 -15.59
N LYS A 149 18.81 12.54 -15.55
CA LYS A 149 19.77 11.92 -16.47
C LYS A 149 19.31 12.00 -17.92
N MET A 150 18.02 11.77 -18.19
CA MET A 150 17.45 11.91 -19.52
C MET A 150 17.57 13.36 -20.02
N THR A 151 17.21 14.35 -19.21
CA THR A 151 17.31 15.78 -19.57
C THR A 151 18.75 16.24 -19.79
N ARG A 152 19.71 15.70 -19.02
CA ARG A 152 21.13 16.01 -19.22
C ARG A 152 21.66 15.40 -20.53
N ARG A 153 21.23 14.18 -20.86
CA ARG A 153 21.57 13.51 -22.12
C ARG A 153 21.00 14.26 -23.32
N THR A 154 19.75 14.70 -23.26
CA THR A 154 19.12 15.46 -24.35
C THR A 154 19.80 16.82 -24.56
N LYS A 155 20.09 17.57 -23.49
CA LYS A 155 20.85 18.83 -23.58
C LYS A 155 22.25 18.64 -24.18
N LYS A 156 22.94 17.54 -23.85
CA LYS A 156 24.26 17.23 -24.42
C LYS A 156 24.20 16.89 -25.92
N MET A 157 23.08 16.32 -26.39
CA MET A 157 22.85 16.06 -27.82
C MET A 157 22.34 17.30 -28.59
N LEU A 158 21.97 18.37 -27.88
CA LEU A 158 21.43 19.61 -28.44
C LEU A 158 22.47 20.75 -28.52
N ILE A 159 23.77 20.43 -28.41
CA ILE A 159 24.84 21.40 -28.62
C ILE A 159 24.94 21.62 -30.14
N PRO A 160 24.76 22.85 -30.66
CA PRO A 160 24.91 23.10 -32.09
C PRO A 160 26.37 22.89 -32.51
N LEU A 161 26.59 22.24 -33.65
CA LEU A 161 27.88 22.27 -34.32
C LEU A 161 28.14 23.74 -34.71
N GLN A 162 29.08 24.39 -34.03
CA GLN A 162 29.64 25.65 -34.51
C GLN A 162 30.42 25.32 -35.80
N ILE A 163 29.81 25.64 -36.94
CA ILE A 163 30.44 25.70 -38.25
C ILE A 163 31.25 26.99 -38.31
#